data_AF-A0A558H6C6-F1
#
_entry.id   AF-A0A558H6C6-F1
#
_cell.length_a   1.000
_cell.length_b   1.000
_cell.length_c   1.000
_cell.angle_alpha   90.00
_cell.angle_beta   90.00
_cell.angle_gamma   90.00
#
_symmetry.space_group_name_H-M   'P 1'
#
loop_
_entity.id
_entity.type
_entity.pdbx_description
1 polymer ?
#
loop_
_entity_poly.entity_id
_entity_poly.type
_entity_poly.pdbx_seq_one_letter_code
_entity_poly.pdbx_strand_id
1 'polypeptide(L)'
;MNQSAATHDAAATSLQTQATRLLLDRGASDLPARPWLRQQQPPSAMDLIQHVLWRSRGQDNAPAPDTLDLRAALTLVSAARGEMDAVETALLFLARAEGLTWPHIAESLGLRSAQAAQQRLDRLADRPRTAATQ
;
A
#
# COMPACT_ATOMS: atom_id res chain seq x y z
N MET A 1 -27.66 1.13 -15.64
CA MET A 1 -26.89 0.14 -14.84
C MET A 1 -25.67 0.75 -14.11
N ASN A 2 -25.63 2.05 -13.77
CA ASN A 2 -24.43 2.70 -13.19
C ASN A 2 -24.58 3.21 -11.73
N GLN A 3 -25.74 3.02 -11.09
CA GLN A 3 -26.00 3.60 -9.76
C GLN A 3 -25.38 2.78 -8.61
N SER A 4 -25.12 1.50 -8.82
CA SER A 4 -24.55 0.61 -7.78
C SER A 4 -23.03 0.75 -7.62
N ALA A 5 -22.29 1.14 -8.66
CA ALA A 5 -20.84 1.34 -8.58
C ALA A 5 -20.48 2.66 -7.88
N ALA A 6 -21.19 3.74 -8.22
CA ALA A 6 -20.97 5.06 -7.64
C ALA A 6 -21.22 5.13 -6.11
N THR A 7 -22.15 4.31 -5.61
CA THR A 7 -22.44 4.23 -4.17
C THR A 7 -21.38 3.42 -3.40
N HIS A 8 -20.77 2.40 -4.03
CA HIS A 8 -19.66 1.66 -3.43
C HIS A 8 -18.39 2.50 -3.35
N ASP A 9 -18.09 3.30 -4.38
CA ASP A 9 -16.93 4.23 -4.38
C ASP A 9 -17.09 5.33 -3.31
N ALA A 10 -18.31 5.86 -3.14
CA ALA A 10 -18.61 6.84 -2.10
C ALA A 10 -18.51 6.25 -0.67
N ALA A 11 -18.93 5.00 -0.49
CA ALA A 11 -18.80 4.28 0.78
C ALA A 11 -17.33 3.98 1.12
N ALA A 12 -16.53 3.53 0.14
CA ALA A 12 -15.10 3.28 0.30
C ALA A 12 -14.32 4.57 0.65
N THR A 13 -14.65 5.69 -0.02
CA THR A 13 -14.05 7.00 0.26
C THR A 13 -14.37 7.49 1.67
N SER A 14 -15.60 7.25 2.13
CA SER A 14 -16.05 7.63 3.48
C SER A 14 -15.34 6.81 4.55
N LEU A 15 -15.19 5.49 4.35
CA LEU A 15 -14.45 4.60 5.25
C LEU A 15 -12.96 4.97 5.33
N GLN A 16 -12.33 5.28 4.19
CA GLN A 16 -10.94 5.73 4.14
C GLN A 16 -10.73 7.03 4.91
N THR A 17 -11.65 7.98 4.78
CA THR A 17 -11.61 9.27 5.49
C THR A 17 -11.76 9.06 6.99
N GLN A 18 -12.66 8.18 7.42
CA GLN A 18 -12.89 7.86 8.83
C GLN A 18 -11.70 7.15 9.46
N ALA A 19 -11.09 6.19 8.75
CA ALA A 19 -9.89 5.49 9.18
C ALA A 19 -8.69 6.44 9.31
N THR A 20 -8.50 7.32 8.33
CA THR A 20 -7.44 8.34 8.37
C THR A 20 -7.59 9.26 9.59
N ARG A 21 -8.81 9.74 9.84
CA ARG A 21 -9.10 10.62 10.98
C ARG A 21 -8.92 9.92 12.32
N LEU A 22 -9.34 8.66 12.43
CA LEU A 22 -9.17 7.87 13.65
C LEU A 22 -7.69 7.61 13.97
N LEU A 23 -6.87 7.34 12.95
CA LEU A 23 -5.43 7.14 13.14
C LEU A 23 -4.74 8.45 13.56
N LEU A 24 -5.11 9.58 12.95
CA LEU A 24 -4.61 10.91 13.33
C LEU A 24 -5.01 11.28 14.78
N ASP A 25 -6.27 11.08 15.17
CA ASP A 25 -6.76 11.32 16.55
C ASP A 25 -6.09 10.42 17.60
N ARG A 26 -5.54 9.26 17.19
CA ARG A 26 -4.82 8.33 18.06
C ARG A 26 -3.32 8.60 18.15
N GLY A 27 -2.89 9.82 17.79
CA GLY A 27 -1.52 10.27 17.92
C GLY A 27 -0.62 9.88 16.75
N ALA A 28 -1.18 9.50 15.58
CA ALA A 28 -0.37 9.32 14.37
C ALA A 28 0.28 10.62 13.87
N SER A 29 -0.23 11.78 14.32
CA SER A 29 0.39 13.10 14.14
C SER A 29 1.61 13.34 15.03
N ASP A 30 1.80 12.54 16.09
CA ASP A 30 2.88 12.66 17.08
C ASP A 30 3.85 11.47 17.05
N LEU A 31 3.83 10.65 15.98
CA LEU A 31 4.77 9.55 15.83
C LEU A 31 6.20 10.10 15.82
N PRO A 32 7.03 9.86 16.86
CA PRO A 32 8.43 10.20 16.78
C PRO A 32 9.05 9.43 15.62
N ALA A 33 10.01 10.05 14.91
CA ALA A 33 10.79 9.39 13.88
C ALA A 33 11.29 8.05 14.42
N ARG A 34 10.77 6.95 13.86
CA ARG A 34 10.84 5.58 14.42
C ARG A 34 12.26 5.24 14.87
N PRO A 35 12.57 5.22 16.19
CA PRO A 35 13.94 5.13 16.68
C PRO A 35 14.57 3.72 16.53
N TRP A 36 13.78 2.69 16.21
CA TRP A 36 14.26 1.33 15.86
C TRP A 36 14.40 1.10 14.36
N LEU A 37 14.03 2.09 13.52
CA LEU A 37 14.37 2.06 12.10
C LEU A 37 15.87 2.38 12.03
N ARG A 38 16.71 1.34 11.90
CA ARG A 38 18.12 1.55 11.56
C ARG A 38 18.16 2.54 10.39
N GLN A 39 18.91 3.63 10.55
CA GLN A 39 18.99 4.79 9.63
C GLN A 39 19.47 4.47 8.19
N GLN A 40 19.37 3.23 7.71
CA GLN A 40 19.96 2.77 6.46
C GLN A 40 19.13 1.70 5.74
N GLN A 41 17.80 1.70 5.89
CA GLN A 41 17.00 0.94 4.93
C GLN A 41 16.95 1.78 3.64
N PRO A 42 17.43 1.27 2.49
CA PRO A 42 17.33 2.00 1.23
C PRO A 42 15.85 2.35 0.96
N PRO A 43 15.56 3.48 0.29
CA PRO A 43 14.19 3.85 -0.06
C PRO A 43 13.47 2.71 -0.77
N SER A 44 12.19 2.51 -0.45
CA SER A 44 11.39 1.46 -1.09
C SER A 44 11.25 1.72 -2.59
N ALA A 45 10.92 0.68 -3.36
CA ALA A 45 10.65 0.86 -4.80
C ALA A 45 9.53 1.89 -5.03
N MET A 46 8.53 1.94 -4.14
CA MET A 46 7.49 2.96 -4.17
C MET A 46 8.03 4.38 -3.91
N ASP A 47 8.92 4.55 -2.93
CA ASP A 47 9.52 5.87 -2.62
C ASP A 47 10.31 6.41 -3.81
N LEU A 48 11.08 5.54 -4.49
CA LEU A 48 11.85 5.91 -5.68
C LEU A 48 10.95 6.31 -6.86
N ILE A 49 9.83 5.61 -7.06
CA ILE A 49 8.83 5.97 -8.09
C ILE A 49 8.20 7.33 -7.76
N GLN A 50 7.79 7.54 -6.51
CA GLN A 50 7.19 8.81 -6.06
C GLN A 50 8.17 9.98 -6.21
N HIS A 51 9.45 9.76 -5.93
CA HIS A 51 10.50 10.74 -6.13
C HIS A 51 10.59 11.21 -7.60
N VAL A 52 10.56 10.28 -8.56
CA VAL A 52 10.55 10.62 -10.00
C VAL A 52 9.30 11.41 -10.39
N LEU A 53 8.12 10.99 -9.91
CA LEU A 53 6.86 11.69 -10.18
C LEU A 53 6.85 13.10 -9.58
N TRP A 54 7.42 13.29 -8.40
CA TRP A 54 7.48 14.59 -7.76
C TRP A 54 8.46 15.54 -8.47
N ARG A 55 9.63 15.05 -8.89
CA ARG A 55 10.56 15.81 -9.75
C ARG A 55 9.92 16.26 -11.06
N SER A 56 9.02 15.48 -11.64
CA SER A 56 8.29 15.89 -12.86
C SER A 56 7.43 17.15 -12.68
N ARG A 57 7.06 17.49 -11.42
CA ARG A 57 6.27 18.68 -11.09
C ARG A 57 7.11 19.95 -10.88
N GLY A 58 8.44 19.87 -11.07
CA GLY A 58 9.35 21.00 -10.91
C GLY A 58 9.48 21.49 -9.47
N GLN A 59 9.16 20.65 -8.48
CA GLN A 59 9.43 20.97 -7.08
C GLN A 59 10.94 20.76 -6.82
N ASP A 60 11.53 21.62 -5.99
CA ASP A 60 12.88 21.51 -5.44
C ASP A 60 14.08 21.89 -6.33
N ASN A 61 13.89 22.72 -7.37
CA ASN A 61 14.99 23.15 -8.29
C ASN A 61 15.80 21.99 -8.92
N ALA A 62 15.32 20.74 -8.78
CA ALA A 62 15.95 19.57 -9.35
C ALA A 62 15.66 19.51 -10.86
N PRO A 63 16.60 18.98 -11.67
CA PRO A 63 16.34 18.77 -13.09
C PRO A 63 15.15 17.83 -13.28
N ALA A 64 14.30 18.17 -14.24
CA ALA A 64 13.20 17.33 -14.65
C ALA A 64 13.70 15.92 -15.00
N PRO A 65 12.92 14.87 -14.73
CA PRO A 65 13.32 13.49 -15.02
C PRO A 65 13.49 13.28 -16.52
N ASP A 66 14.51 12.52 -16.90
CA ASP A 66 14.79 12.17 -18.29
C ASP A 66 14.25 10.77 -18.65
N THR A 67 14.57 10.29 -19.86
CA THR A 67 14.10 8.97 -20.33
C THR A 67 14.70 7.81 -19.53
N LEU A 68 15.92 7.95 -18.99
CA LEU A 68 16.54 6.90 -18.18
C LEU A 68 15.86 6.81 -16.81
N ASP A 69 15.57 7.96 -16.18
CA ASP A 69 14.82 8.04 -14.92
C ASP A 69 13.44 7.36 -15.05
N LEU A 70 12.71 7.63 -16.13
CA LEU A 70 11.39 7.04 -16.37
C LEU A 70 11.45 5.53 -16.61
N ARG A 71 12.45 5.04 -17.35
CA ARG A 71 12.64 3.59 -17.56
C ARG A 71 12.97 2.87 -16.25
N ALA A 72 13.82 3.45 -15.41
CA ALA A 72 14.14 2.89 -14.11
C ALA A 72 12.90 2.82 -13.20
N ALA A 73 12.10 3.89 -13.13
CA ALA A 73 10.85 3.91 -12.36
C ALA A 73 9.84 2.84 -12.84
N LEU A 74 9.69 2.66 -14.16
CA LEU A 74 8.82 1.62 -14.72
C LEU A 74 9.28 0.20 -14.37
N THR A 75 10.59 -0.06 -14.37
CA THR A 75 11.15 -1.34 -13.93
C THR A 75 10.85 -1.65 -12.46
N LEU A 76 10.79 -0.62 -11.61
CA LEU A 76 10.51 -0.75 -10.18
C LEU A 76 9.04 -1.06 -9.85
N VAL A 77 8.10 -0.94 -10.81
CA VAL A 77 6.66 -1.16 -10.55
C VAL A 77 6.38 -2.56 -10.01
N SER A 78 7.08 -3.59 -10.52
CA SER A 78 6.89 -4.96 -10.02
C SER A 78 7.40 -5.13 -8.59
N ALA A 79 8.54 -4.50 -8.27
CA ALA A 79 9.09 -4.52 -6.91
C ALA A 79 8.16 -3.80 -5.93
N ALA A 80 7.64 -2.62 -6.29
CA ALA A 80 6.70 -1.86 -5.47
C ALA A 80 5.39 -2.62 -5.21
N ARG A 81 4.89 -3.38 -6.19
CA ARG A 81 3.74 -4.28 -5.99
C ARG A 81 4.07 -5.42 -5.03
N GLY A 82 5.25 -6.02 -5.15
CA GLY A 82 5.71 -7.07 -4.22
C GLY A 82 5.87 -6.56 -2.79
N GLU A 83 6.39 -5.34 -2.62
CA GLU A 83 6.47 -4.67 -1.31
C GLU A 83 5.07 -4.46 -0.71
N MET A 84 4.11 -3.97 -1.52
CA MET A 84 2.73 -3.79 -1.08
C MET A 84 2.05 -5.13 -0.73
N ASP A 85 2.23 -6.16 -1.56
CA ASP A 85 1.72 -7.50 -1.33
C ASP A 85 2.25 -8.07 0.00
N ALA A 86 3.53 -7.82 0.31
CA ALA A 86 4.15 -8.25 1.57
C ALA A 86 3.58 -7.49 2.78
N VAL A 87 3.38 -6.17 2.66
CA VAL A 87 2.74 -5.35 3.70
C VAL A 87 1.31 -5.82 3.95
N GLU A 88 0.54 -6.07 2.88
CA GLU A 88 -0.83 -6.56 2.99
C GLU A 88 -0.89 -7.94 3.66
N THR A 89 0.01 -8.85 3.27
CA THR A 89 0.12 -10.18 3.88
C THR A 89 0.40 -10.10 5.38
N ALA A 90 1.37 -9.26 5.78
CA ALA A 90 1.69 -9.05 7.20
C ALA A 90 0.50 -8.46 7.97
N LEU A 91 -0.21 -7.50 7.39
CA LEU A 91 -1.41 -6.91 7.98
C LEU A 91 -2.53 -7.93 8.15
N LEU A 92 -2.76 -8.79 7.15
CA LEU A 92 -3.74 -9.87 7.23
C LEU A 92 -3.41 -10.86 8.34
N PHE A 93 -2.13 -11.25 8.49
CA PHE A 93 -1.71 -12.12 9.59
C PHE A 93 -1.92 -11.46 10.95
N LEU A 94 -1.58 -10.18 11.10
CA LEU A 94 -1.83 -9.44 12.34
C LEU A 94 -3.32 -9.36 12.66
N ALA A 95 -4.16 -9.01 11.68
CA ALA A 95 -5.62 -8.98 11.85
C ALA A 95 -6.16 -10.33 12.33
N ARG A 96 -5.64 -11.44 11.77
CA ARG A 96 -6.01 -12.79 12.19
C ARG A 96 -5.52 -13.12 13.60
N ALA A 97 -4.33 -12.68 13.98
CA ALA A 97 -3.79 -12.86 15.33
C ALA A 97 -4.62 -12.10 16.38
N GLU A 98 -5.12 -10.92 16.04
CA GLU A 98 -6.03 -10.11 16.88
C GLU A 98 -7.49 -10.61 16.86
N GLY A 99 -7.76 -11.74 16.20
CA GLY A 99 -9.06 -12.39 16.20
C GLY A 99 -10.08 -11.83 15.20
N LEU A 100 -9.69 -10.94 14.27
CA LEU A 100 -10.62 -10.48 13.23
C LEU A 100 -11.03 -11.66 12.35
N THR A 101 -12.35 -11.83 12.18
CA THR A 101 -12.93 -12.87 11.34
C THR A 101 -12.81 -12.51 9.86
N TRP A 102 -12.81 -13.52 8.99
CA TRP A 102 -12.77 -13.30 7.54
C TRP A 102 -13.88 -12.40 6.99
N PRO A 103 -15.13 -12.44 7.50
CA PRO A 103 -16.15 -11.46 7.13
C PRO A 103 -15.75 -10.01 7.44
N HIS A 104 -15.24 -9.71 8.64
CA HIS A 104 -14.80 -8.34 9.00
C HIS A 104 -13.61 -7.88 8.17
N ILE A 105 -12.68 -8.81 7.86
CA ILE A 105 -11.55 -8.53 6.97
C ILE A 105 -12.06 -8.22 5.55
N ALA A 106 -13.01 -9.00 5.04
CA ALA A 106 -13.60 -8.76 3.72
C ALA A 106 -14.28 -7.39 3.66
N GLU A 107 -15.07 -7.03 4.67
CA GLU A 107 -15.69 -5.71 4.78
C GLU A 107 -14.65 -4.59 4.79
N SER A 108 -13.59 -4.73 5.60
CA SER A 108 -12.50 -3.74 5.70
C SER A 108 -11.73 -3.57 4.38
N LEU A 109 -11.62 -4.63 3.58
CA LEU A 109 -10.98 -4.61 2.26
C LEU A 109 -11.93 -4.26 1.12
N GLY A 110 -13.22 -3.99 1.40
CA GLY A 110 -14.24 -3.74 0.37
C GLY A 110 -14.55 -4.98 -0.50
N LEU A 111 -14.31 -6.18 0.00
CA LEU A 111 -14.58 -7.44 -0.68
C LEU A 111 -16.01 -7.92 -0.42
N ARG A 112 -16.59 -8.60 -1.41
CA ARG A 112 -18.00 -9.04 -1.38
C ARG A 112 -18.27 -10.25 -0.48
N SER A 113 -17.22 -10.94 -0.01
CA SER A 113 -17.38 -12.13 0.83
C SER A 113 -16.11 -12.49 1.60
N ALA A 114 -16.28 -13.23 2.70
CA ALA A 114 -15.19 -13.82 3.47
C ALA A 114 -14.28 -14.73 2.62
N GLN A 115 -14.86 -15.48 1.70
CA GLN A 115 -14.11 -16.34 0.77
C GLN A 115 -13.22 -15.51 -0.17
N ALA A 116 -13.68 -14.33 -0.62
CA ALA A 116 -12.86 -13.45 -1.43
C ALA A 116 -11.64 -12.93 -0.67
N ALA A 117 -11.77 -12.70 0.65
CA ALA A 117 -10.64 -12.33 1.51
C ALA A 117 -9.64 -13.48 1.68
N GLN A 118 -10.13 -14.70 1.91
CA GLN A 118 -9.29 -15.90 1.99
C GLN A 118 -8.50 -16.14 0.69
N GLN A 119 -9.21 -16.16 -0.46
CA GLN A 119 -8.58 -16.31 -1.76
C GLN A 119 -7.58 -15.19 -2.10
N ARG A 120 -7.78 -13.99 -1.55
CA ARG A 120 -6.80 -12.91 -1.69
C ARG A 120 -5.53 -13.22 -0.92
N LEU A 121 -5.63 -13.67 0.34
CA LEU A 121 -4.46 -14.12 1.10
C LEU A 121 -3.74 -15.27 0.38
N ASP A 122 -4.47 -16.27 -0.10
CA ASP A 122 -3.88 -17.42 -0.82
C ASP A 122 -3.10 -16.94 -2.05
N ARG A 123 -3.66 -16.02 -2.84
CA ARG A 123 -2.97 -15.44 -4.01
C ARG A 123 -1.73 -14.63 -3.64
N LEU A 124 -1.76 -13.92 -2.51
CA LEU A 124 -0.60 -13.16 -2.02
C LEU A 124 0.50 -14.10 -1.51
N ALA A 125 0.12 -15.21 -0.88
CA ALA A 125 1.04 -16.22 -0.35
C ALA A 125 1.67 -17.09 -1.45
N ASP A 126 0.90 -17.43 -2.50
CA ASP A 126 1.35 -18.23 -3.64
C ASP A 126 2.23 -17.44 -4.62
N ARG A 127 2.23 -16.10 -4.53
CA ARG A 127 3.14 -15.29 -5.35
C ARG A 127 4.56 -15.52 -4.85
N PRO A 128 5.44 -16.17 -5.64
CA PRO A 128 6.83 -16.27 -5.25
C PRO A 128 7.35 -14.85 -5.07
N ARG A 129 7.90 -14.56 -3.89
CA ARG A 129 8.69 -13.37 -3.65
C ARG A 129 9.81 -13.46 -4.67
N THR A 130 9.68 -12.77 -5.80
CA THR A 130 10.74 -12.65 -6.78
C THR A 130 11.83 -11.84 -6.10
N ALA A 131 12.63 -12.55 -5.32
CA ALA A 131 13.85 -12.07 -4.76
C ALA A 131 14.72 -11.64 -5.94
N ALA A 132 15.25 -10.44 -5.80
CA ALA A 132 16.32 -9.92 -6.62
C ALA A 132 17.28 -11.04 -7.05
N THR A 133 17.24 -11.40 -8.32
CA THR A 133 18.33 -12.11 -8.93
C THR A 133 19.47 -11.09 -9.04
N GLN A 134 20.47 -11.30 -8.18
CA GLN A 134 21.91 -11.09 -8.36
C GLN A 134 22.38 -9.84 -9.12
#